data_AF-B0NH03-F1
#
_entry.id   AF-B0NH03-F1
#
_cell.length_a   1.000
_cell.length_b   1.000
_cell.length_c   1.000
_cell.angle_alpha   90.00
_cell.angle_beta   90.00
_cell.angle_gamma   90.00
#
_symmetry.space_group_name_H-M   'P 1'
#
loop_
_entity.id
_entity.type
_entity.pdbx_description
1 polymer ?
#
loop_
_entity_poly.entity_id
_entity_poly.type
_entity_poly.pdbx_seq_one_letter_code
_entity_poly.pdbx_strand_id
1 'polypeptide(L)'
;MDIFKKFWRSVKGKCLIAVLVLLAAFAVHNALEGREGDKQITQTEARKTKREVKYAKPVDDSNQILGKFKEQFPEASVVLACEEDVTDDGCKDLIVIYTEKELTRTVAVIDSGDGVNYNFSTPIPGPIENQKIQFKNIDKEGEIEIIVTGEKKGAVGYAIYRMIDGEMVDLFGEGMEDCC
;
A
#
# COMPACT_ATOMS: atom_id res chain seq x y z
N MET A 1 -49.48 26.42 38.15
CA MET A 1 -48.69 27.22 37.18
C MET A 1 -48.17 28.57 37.73
N ASP A 2 -48.40 28.92 39.00
CA ASP A 2 -47.97 30.23 39.55
C ASP A 2 -46.56 30.25 40.16
N ILE A 3 -46.07 29.09 40.61
CA ILE A 3 -44.76 28.97 41.28
C ILE A 3 -43.61 29.13 40.27
N PHE A 4 -43.73 28.53 39.09
CA PHE A 4 -42.76 28.65 37.99
C PHE A 4 -42.64 30.09 37.46
N LYS A 5 -43.76 30.82 37.41
CA LYS A 5 -43.80 32.21 36.92
C LYS A 5 -43.16 33.18 37.93
N LYS A 6 -43.34 32.95 39.24
CA LYS A 6 -42.63 33.69 40.31
C LYS A 6 -41.14 33.36 40.34
N PHE A 7 -40.78 32.10 40.14
CA PHE A 7 -39.39 31.66 40.12
C PHE A 7 -38.58 32.29 38.96
N TRP A 8 -39.16 32.37 37.76
CA TRP A 8 -38.55 33.03 36.59
C TRP A 8 -38.38 34.56 36.72
N ARG A 9 -39.23 35.22 37.51
CA ARG A 9 -39.14 36.68 37.72
C ARG A 9 -38.22 37.06 38.87
N SER A 10 -37.88 36.12 39.75
CA SER A 10 -36.96 36.35 40.87
C SER A 10 -35.51 36.38 40.40
N VAL A 11 -34.75 37.38 40.86
CA VAL A 11 -33.31 37.53 40.60
C VAL A 11 -32.55 36.25 41.00
N LYS A 12 -32.94 35.62 42.12
CA LYS A 12 -32.35 34.36 42.60
C LYS A 12 -32.62 33.19 41.66
N GLY A 13 -33.80 33.13 41.03
CA GLY A 13 -34.14 32.10 40.05
C GLY A 13 -33.38 32.27 38.73
N LYS A 14 -33.20 33.51 38.27
CA LYS A 14 -32.38 33.83 37.10
C LYS A 14 -30.90 33.48 37.32
N CYS A 15 -30.35 33.78 38.50
CA CYS A 15 -28.99 33.37 38.85
C CYS A 15 -28.84 31.84 38.88
N LEU A 16 -29.81 31.11 39.44
CA LEU A 16 -29.76 29.65 39.47
C LEU A 16 -29.77 29.04 38.04
N ILE A 17 -30.59 29.60 37.15
CA ILE A 17 -30.64 29.17 35.75
C ILE A 17 -29.31 29.47 35.03
N ALA A 18 -28.74 30.65 35.24
CA ALA A 18 -27.44 31.00 34.65
C ALA A 18 -26.32 30.05 35.10
N VAL A 19 -26.30 29.66 36.38
CA VAL A 19 -25.35 28.68 36.91
C VAL A 19 -25.57 27.30 36.28
N LEU A 20 -26.82 26.85 36.14
CA LEU A 20 -27.13 25.56 35.51
C LEU A 20 -26.73 25.53 34.03
N VAL A 21 -26.92 26.64 33.30
CA VAL A 21 -26.49 26.77 31.90
C VAL A 21 -24.96 26.71 31.80
N LEU A 22 -24.24 27.38 32.72
CA LEU A 22 -22.78 27.33 32.76
C LEU A 22 -22.26 25.93 33.08
N LEU A 23 -22.87 25.22 34.03
CA LEU A 23 -22.52 23.84 34.35
C LEU A 23 -22.78 22.88 33.19
N ALA A 24 -23.90 23.05 32.49
CA ALA A 24 -24.21 22.26 31.30
C ALA A 24 -23.22 22.55 30.16
N ALA A 25 -22.89 23.83 29.93
CA ALA A 25 -21.89 24.22 28.94
C ALA A 25 -20.50 23.65 29.28
N PHE A 26 -20.10 23.67 30.55
CA PHE A 26 -18.84 23.08 31.01
C PHE A 26 -18.82 21.56 30.88
N ALA A 27 -19.94 20.87 31.17
CA ALA A 27 -20.05 19.43 30.98
C ALA A 27 -20.00 19.02 29.50
N VAL A 28 -20.67 19.78 28.62
CA VAL A 28 -20.59 19.60 27.16
C VAL A 28 -19.18 19.87 26.66
N HIS A 29 -18.53 20.94 27.13
CA HIS A 29 -17.14 21.25 26.77
C HIS A 29 -16.19 20.13 27.19
N ASN A 30 -16.25 19.64 28.44
CA ASN A 30 -15.46 18.49 28.89
C ASN A 30 -15.75 17.20 28.10
N ALA A 31 -17.01 16.96 27.71
CA ALA A 31 -17.37 15.79 26.90
C ALA A 31 -16.90 15.89 25.45
N LEU A 32 -16.79 17.11 24.90
CA LEU A 32 -16.22 17.39 23.59
C LEU A 32 -14.69 17.32 23.63
N GLU A 33 -14.05 17.90 24.64
CA GLU A 33 -12.59 17.81 24.85
C GLU A 33 -12.13 16.37 25.13
N GLY A 34 -12.96 15.56 25.80
CA GLY A 34 -12.74 14.12 25.95
C GLY A 34 -12.77 13.32 24.64
N ARG A 35 -13.12 13.95 23.50
CA ARG A 35 -13.08 13.36 22.15
C ARG A 35 -12.04 14.01 21.23
N GLU A 36 -11.38 15.08 21.65
CA GLU A 36 -10.28 15.72 20.91
C GLU A 36 -8.90 15.45 21.53
N GLY A 37 -8.85 14.83 22.72
CA GLY A 37 -7.63 14.50 23.46
C GLY A 37 -6.87 13.24 23.05
N ASP A 38 -6.97 12.79 21.79
CA ASP A 38 -6.34 11.54 21.34
C ASP A 38 -5.49 11.72 20.06
N LYS A 39 -4.57 12.69 20.09
CA LYS A 39 -3.42 12.75 19.16
C LYS A 39 -2.17 13.33 19.83
N GLN A 40 -1.74 12.72 20.93
CA GLN A 40 -0.30 12.64 21.21
C GLN A 40 0.14 11.21 20.93
N ILE A 41 0.56 11.00 19.68
CA ILE A 41 1.30 9.80 19.27
C ILE A 41 2.57 9.80 20.11
N THR A 42 2.53 9.09 21.22
CA THR A 42 3.69 8.90 22.08
C THR A 42 4.63 7.99 21.29
N GLN A 43 5.88 8.41 21.08
CA GLN A 43 6.92 7.69 20.32
C GLN A 43 7.09 6.22 20.75
N THR A 44 6.56 5.85 21.92
CA THR A 44 6.50 4.48 22.45
C THR A 44 5.58 3.55 21.64
N GLU A 45 4.51 4.02 21.00
CA GLU A 45 3.64 3.18 20.14
C GLU A 45 4.23 2.97 18.74
N ALA A 46 4.97 3.96 18.21
CA ALA A 46 5.70 3.81 16.94
C ALA A 46 6.77 2.70 17.01
N ARG A 47 7.21 2.31 18.21
CA ARG A 47 8.20 1.26 18.42
C ARG A 47 7.62 -0.16 18.47
N LYS A 48 6.28 -0.33 18.50
CA LYS A 48 5.62 -1.61 18.80
C LYS A 48 4.83 -2.26 17.66
N THR A 49 4.96 -1.76 16.43
CA THR A 49 4.63 -2.53 15.24
C THR A 49 5.78 -2.44 14.26
N LYS A 50 6.86 -3.19 14.52
CA LYS A 50 7.69 -3.69 13.42
C LYS A 50 6.80 -4.65 12.64
N ARG A 51 5.96 -4.12 11.75
CA ARG A 51 5.19 -4.93 10.80
C ARG A 51 6.22 -5.76 10.05
N GLU A 52 6.12 -7.07 10.18
CA GLU A 52 6.96 -7.98 9.40
C GLU A 52 6.69 -7.69 7.93
N VAL A 53 7.72 -7.26 7.22
CA VAL A 53 7.64 -7.04 5.77
C VAL A 53 7.54 -8.41 5.13
N LYS A 54 6.37 -8.73 4.55
CA LYS A 54 6.13 -10.02 3.91
C LYS A 54 6.40 -9.90 2.41
N TYR A 55 7.49 -10.51 1.98
CA TYR A 55 7.83 -10.62 0.57
C TYR A 55 7.02 -11.72 -0.12
N ALA A 56 6.77 -11.52 -1.43
CA ALA A 56 6.15 -12.52 -2.28
C ALA A 56 7.04 -13.75 -2.38
N LYS A 57 6.41 -14.93 -2.46
CA LYS A 57 7.15 -16.18 -2.63
C LYS A 57 7.44 -16.37 -4.12
N PRO A 58 8.66 -16.78 -4.49
CA PRO A 58 8.94 -17.14 -5.86
C PRO A 58 8.08 -18.32 -6.30
N VAL A 59 7.65 -18.31 -7.56
CA VAL A 59 7.00 -19.45 -8.19
C VAL A 59 8.02 -20.56 -8.47
N ASP A 60 7.56 -21.80 -8.55
CA ASP A 60 8.40 -22.93 -8.96
C ASP A 60 8.46 -23.09 -10.49
N ASP A 61 9.37 -23.93 -10.96
CA ASP A 61 9.62 -24.12 -12.40
C ASP A 61 8.45 -24.75 -13.18
N SER A 62 7.46 -25.33 -12.50
CA SER A 62 6.25 -25.86 -13.14
C SER A 62 5.17 -24.80 -13.40
N ASN A 63 5.38 -23.56 -12.94
CA ASN A 63 4.46 -22.45 -13.20
C ASN A 63 4.32 -22.19 -14.71
N GLN A 64 3.08 -22.17 -15.20
CA GLN A 64 2.78 -22.08 -16.63
C GLN A 64 3.14 -20.72 -17.23
N ILE A 65 2.90 -19.63 -16.47
CA ILE A 65 3.21 -18.26 -16.89
C ILE A 65 4.74 -18.10 -17.00
N LEU A 66 5.48 -18.66 -16.05
CA LEU A 66 6.95 -18.69 -16.10
C LEU A 66 7.45 -19.48 -17.31
N GLY A 67 6.77 -20.59 -17.67
CA GLY A 67 7.02 -21.32 -18.90
C GLY A 67 6.87 -20.42 -20.14
N LYS A 68 5.78 -19.65 -20.21
CA LYS A 68 5.52 -18.68 -21.30
C LYS A 68 6.58 -17.58 -21.38
N PHE A 69 7.03 -17.08 -20.24
CA PHE A 69 8.17 -16.15 -20.18
C PHE A 69 9.43 -16.78 -20.79
N LYS A 70 9.79 -18.01 -20.40
CA LYS A 70 10.98 -18.71 -20.90
C LYS A 70 10.90 -19.01 -22.40
N GLU A 71 9.71 -19.26 -22.94
CA GLU A 71 9.48 -19.40 -24.39
C GLU A 71 9.74 -18.08 -25.14
N GLN A 72 9.27 -16.96 -24.59
CA GLN A 72 9.40 -15.63 -25.20
C GLN A 72 10.83 -15.06 -25.08
N PHE A 73 11.52 -15.36 -23.98
CA PHE A 73 12.88 -14.89 -23.67
C PHE A 73 13.82 -16.08 -23.41
N PRO A 74 14.18 -16.87 -24.43
CA PRO A 74 14.92 -18.13 -24.24
C PRO A 74 16.35 -17.94 -23.72
N GLU A 75 16.95 -16.77 -23.94
CA GLU A 75 18.30 -16.44 -23.48
C GLU A 75 18.32 -15.76 -22.10
N ALA A 76 17.14 -15.48 -21.52
CA ALA A 76 17.03 -14.82 -20.23
C ALA A 76 17.30 -15.80 -19.08
N SER A 77 18.10 -15.35 -18.11
CA SER A 77 18.23 -16.03 -16.83
C SER A 77 17.31 -15.39 -15.81
N VAL A 78 16.29 -16.14 -15.36
CA VAL A 78 15.35 -15.68 -14.33
C VAL A 78 16.08 -15.51 -13.00
N VAL A 79 15.93 -14.34 -12.37
CA VAL A 79 16.47 -14.02 -11.05
C VAL A 79 15.41 -14.21 -9.98
N LEU A 80 14.22 -13.67 -10.22
CA LEU A 80 13.07 -13.76 -9.32
C LEU A 80 11.79 -13.69 -10.15
N ALA A 81 10.83 -14.57 -9.87
CA ALA A 81 9.52 -14.55 -10.50
C ALA A 81 8.45 -14.79 -9.42
N CYS A 82 7.50 -13.88 -9.28
CA CYS A 82 6.45 -13.96 -8.27
C CYS A 82 5.08 -13.73 -8.91
N GLU A 83 4.09 -14.54 -8.53
CA GLU A 83 2.72 -14.47 -9.04
C GLU A 83 1.80 -13.66 -8.12
N GLU A 84 0.89 -12.89 -8.72
CA GLU A 84 -0.27 -12.27 -8.08
C GLU A 84 -1.26 -11.85 -9.16
N ASP A 85 -2.52 -11.65 -8.80
CA ASP A 85 -3.51 -11.00 -9.68
C ASP A 85 -3.28 -9.48 -9.62
N VAL A 86 -2.36 -8.97 -10.46
CA VAL A 86 -1.98 -7.55 -10.39
C VAL A 86 -2.93 -6.64 -11.17
N THR A 87 -3.74 -7.23 -12.04
CA THR A 87 -4.77 -6.53 -12.83
C THR A 87 -6.18 -6.59 -12.21
N ASP A 88 -6.36 -7.32 -11.10
CA ASP A 88 -7.64 -7.52 -10.39
C ASP A 88 -8.74 -8.10 -11.31
N ASP A 89 -8.36 -8.99 -12.24
CA ASP A 89 -9.26 -9.63 -13.20
C ASP A 89 -9.66 -11.06 -12.79
N GLY A 90 -9.13 -11.54 -11.66
CA GLY A 90 -9.35 -12.88 -11.13
C GLY A 90 -8.37 -13.93 -11.66
N CYS A 91 -7.51 -13.60 -12.62
CA CYS A 91 -6.43 -14.44 -13.14
C CYS A 91 -5.09 -14.06 -12.51
N LYS A 92 -4.16 -15.01 -12.45
CA LYS A 92 -2.82 -14.71 -11.94
C LYS A 92 -1.94 -14.19 -13.05
N ASP A 93 -1.18 -13.16 -12.73
CA ASP A 93 -0.11 -12.59 -13.53
C ASP A 93 1.25 -12.95 -12.91
N LEU A 94 2.33 -12.62 -13.61
CA LEU A 94 3.69 -12.89 -13.15
C LEU A 94 4.60 -11.68 -13.33
N ILE A 95 5.25 -11.25 -12.24
CA ILE A 95 6.33 -10.27 -12.31
C ILE A 95 7.66 -11.00 -12.32
N VAL A 96 8.45 -10.78 -13.36
CA VAL A 96 9.73 -11.45 -13.59
C VAL A 96 10.87 -10.45 -13.60
N ILE A 97 11.83 -10.65 -12.70
CA ILE A 97 13.15 -10.03 -12.75
C ILE A 97 14.10 -11.05 -13.39
N TYR A 98 14.80 -10.64 -14.45
CA TYR A 98 15.69 -11.50 -15.22
C TYR A 98 16.93 -10.76 -15.69
N THR A 99 17.97 -11.51 -16.04
CA THR A 99 19.15 -10.98 -16.72
C THR A 99 19.19 -11.42 -18.17
N GLU A 100 19.50 -10.49 -19.06
CA GLU A 100 19.74 -10.75 -20.48
C GLU A 100 20.82 -9.79 -20.99
N LYS A 101 21.86 -10.30 -21.67
CA LYS A 101 22.97 -9.50 -22.23
C LYS A 101 23.58 -8.54 -21.20
N GLU A 102 23.85 -9.06 -19.99
CA GLU A 102 24.42 -8.32 -18.85
C GLU A 102 23.52 -7.21 -18.27
N LEU A 103 22.28 -7.07 -18.74
CA LEU A 103 21.30 -6.14 -18.20
C LEU A 103 20.30 -6.87 -17.33
N THR A 104 20.01 -6.31 -16.16
CA THR A 104 18.89 -6.78 -15.32
C THR A 104 17.62 -6.01 -15.70
N ARG A 105 16.54 -6.75 -15.90
CA ARG A 105 15.25 -6.23 -16.37
C ARG A 105 14.11 -6.74 -15.50
N THR A 106 13.02 -5.99 -15.48
CA THR A 106 11.76 -6.42 -14.88
C THR A 106 10.66 -6.33 -15.94
N VAL A 107 9.80 -7.34 -16.00
CA VAL A 107 8.66 -7.41 -16.93
C VAL A 107 7.44 -8.00 -16.22
N ALA A 108 6.25 -7.54 -16.58
CA ALA A 108 4.99 -8.18 -16.21
C ALA A 108 4.53 -9.09 -17.35
N VAL A 109 4.14 -10.31 -17.01
CA VAL A 109 3.47 -11.27 -17.89
C VAL A 109 2.03 -11.37 -17.42
N ILE A 110 1.13 -10.83 -18.23
CA ILE A 110 -0.25 -10.53 -17.85
C ILE A 110 -1.16 -11.53 -18.56
N ASP A 111 -2.03 -12.19 -17.81
CA ASP A 111 -3.06 -13.05 -18.40
C ASP A 111 -4.05 -12.21 -19.22
N SER A 112 -4.52 -12.72 -20.35
CA SER A 112 -5.55 -12.04 -21.15
C SER A 112 -6.97 -12.28 -20.61
N GLY A 113 -7.10 -12.86 -19.43
CA GLY A 113 -8.35 -13.24 -18.77
C GLY A 113 -8.83 -14.66 -19.12
N ASP A 114 -7.97 -15.52 -19.67
CA ASP A 114 -8.35 -16.86 -20.15
C ASP A 114 -7.46 -18.00 -19.63
N GLY A 115 -6.38 -17.72 -18.90
CA GLY A 115 -5.47 -18.73 -18.34
C GLY A 115 -4.45 -19.27 -19.33
N VAL A 116 -4.47 -18.85 -20.59
CA VAL A 116 -3.74 -19.51 -21.70
C VAL A 116 -2.94 -18.53 -22.54
N ASN A 117 -3.48 -17.33 -22.78
CA ASN A 117 -2.86 -16.29 -23.59
C ASN A 117 -2.32 -15.17 -22.69
N TYR A 118 -1.08 -14.78 -22.94
CA TYR A 118 -0.36 -13.83 -22.09
C TYR A 118 0.17 -12.67 -22.90
N ASN A 119 0.01 -11.47 -22.36
CA ASN A 119 0.62 -10.24 -22.86
C ASN A 119 1.85 -9.89 -22.00
N PHE A 120 2.80 -9.18 -22.59
CA PHE A 120 4.01 -8.76 -21.90
C PHE A 120 4.05 -7.24 -21.85
N SER A 121 4.33 -6.68 -20.68
CA SER A 121 4.66 -5.27 -20.59
C SER A 121 6.00 -5.00 -21.29
N THR A 122 6.27 -3.73 -21.55
CA THR A 122 7.60 -3.29 -21.94
C THR A 122 8.59 -3.60 -20.80
N PRO A 123 9.74 -4.27 -21.06
CA PRO A 123 10.73 -4.51 -20.00
C PRO A 123 11.37 -3.22 -19.51
N ILE A 124 11.34 -3.01 -18.19
CA ILE A 124 11.95 -1.86 -17.51
C ILE A 124 13.30 -2.26 -16.87
N PRO A 125 14.19 -1.32 -16.53
CA PRO A 125 15.38 -1.61 -15.74
C PRO A 125 15.00 -2.29 -14.41
N GLY A 126 15.73 -3.35 -14.04
CA GLY A 126 15.51 -4.07 -12.79
C GLY A 126 16.73 -4.01 -11.87
N PRO A 127 16.55 -4.12 -10.55
CA PRO A 127 17.66 -4.03 -9.59
C PRO A 127 18.61 -5.23 -9.69
N ILE A 128 19.91 -5.01 -9.43
CA ILE A 128 20.99 -5.99 -9.68
C ILE A 128 21.23 -6.97 -8.52
N GLU A 129 21.05 -6.55 -7.27
CA GLU A 129 21.33 -7.35 -6.08
C GLU A 129 20.14 -7.37 -5.12
N ASN A 130 20.03 -8.41 -4.29
CA ASN A 130 19.07 -8.53 -3.20
C ASN A 130 17.61 -8.20 -3.60
N GLN A 131 17.20 -8.67 -4.77
CA GLN A 131 15.90 -8.36 -5.35
C GLN A 131 14.77 -8.98 -4.54
N LYS A 132 13.72 -8.20 -4.29
CA LYS A 132 12.50 -8.66 -3.64
C LYS A 132 11.30 -8.00 -4.26
N ILE A 133 10.19 -8.74 -4.27
CA ILE A 133 8.88 -8.27 -4.75
C ILE A 133 7.90 -8.38 -3.58
N GLN A 134 7.03 -7.39 -3.44
CA GLN A 134 5.83 -7.46 -2.62
C GLN A 134 4.65 -7.05 -3.49
N PHE A 135 3.51 -7.68 -3.25
CA PHE A 135 2.23 -7.25 -3.79
C PHE A 135 1.38 -6.70 -2.68
N LYS A 136 0.78 -5.54 -2.91
CA LYS A 136 -0.01 -4.88 -1.88
C LYS A 136 -1.05 -3.98 -2.52
N ASN A 137 -2.30 -4.21 -2.16
CA ASN A 137 -3.37 -3.25 -2.43
C ASN A 137 -3.26 -2.08 -1.43
N ILE A 138 -2.56 -1.02 -1.79
CA ILE A 138 -2.24 0.13 -0.92
C ILE A 138 -3.45 1.04 -0.80
N ASP A 139 -4.13 1.34 -1.91
CA ASP A 139 -5.31 2.21 -1.94
C ASP A 139 -6.64 1.47 -1.72
N LYS A 140 -6.63 0.13 -1.79
CA LYS A 140 -7.79 -0.78 -1.64
C LYS A 140 -8.76 -0.72 -2.81
N GLU A 141 -8.27 -0.40 -4.00
CA GLU A 141 -9.08 -0.24 -5.20
C GLU A 141 -8.38 -0.88 -6.40
N GLY A 142 -9.10 -1.75 -7.12
CA GLY A 142 -8.67 -2.30 -8.41
C GLY A 142 -7.29 -2.97 -8.37
N GLU A 143 -6.46 -2.61 -9.35
CA GLU A 143 -5.15 -3.17 -9.64
C GLU A 143 -4.21 -3.13 -8.43
N ILE A 144 -3.41 -4.19 -8.27
CA ILE A 144 -2.55 -4.38 -7.09
C ILE A 144 -1.16 -3.78 -7.32
N GLU A 145 -0.66 -3.02 -6.34
CA GLU A 145 0.68 -2.41 -6.45
C GLU A 145 1.77 -3.45 -6.30
N ILE A 146 2.77 -3.29 -7.15
CA ILE A 146 3.97 -4.11 -7.21
C ILE A 146 5.11 -3.29 -6.61
N ILE A 147 5.58 -3.69 -5.44
CA ILE A 147 6.72 -3.06 -4.79
C ILE A 147 7.97 -3.89 -5.10
N VAL A 148 8.87 -3.32 -5.89
CA VAL A 148 10.17 -3.91 -6.20
C VAL A 148 11.23 -3.22 -5.35
N THR A 149 12.07 -4.00 -4.69
CA THR A 149 13.24 -3.50 -3.96
C THR A 149 14.50 -4.20 -4.43
N GLY A 150 15.62 -3.52 -4.37
CA GLY A 150 16.91 -4.17 -4.52
C GLY A 150 18.06 -3.24 -4.21
N GLU A 151 19.25 -3.68 -4.59
CA GLU A 151 20.50 -3.07 -4.18
C GLU A 151 21.53 -3.10 -5.31
N LYS A 152 22.55 -2.24 -5.20
CA LYS A 152 23.76 -2.29 -6.01
C LYS A 152 24.91 -1.64 -5.25
N LYS A 153 25.94 -2.41 -4.93
CA LYS A 153 27.17 -1.88 -4.27
C LYS A 153 26.86 -1.07 -2.98
N GLY A 154 25.85 -1.49 -2.23
CA GLY A 154 25.44 -0.85 -0.98
C GLY A 154 24.44 0.31 -1.13
N ALA A 155 24.12 0.76 -2.35
CA ALA A 155 22.92 1.55 -2.60
C ALA A 155 21.69 0.65 -2.48
N VAL A 156 20.61 1.17 -1.89
CA VAL A 156 19.34 0.46 -1.70
C VAL A 156 18.24 1.31 -2.32
N GLY A 157 17.38 0.68 -3.10
CA GLY A 157 16.30 1.34 -3.81
C GLY A 157 14.99 0.56 -3.76
N TYR A 158 13.89 1.27 -3.90
CA TYR A 158 12.58 0.69 -4.12
C TYR A 158 11.77 1.50 -5.14
N ALA A 159 10.84 0.83 -5.80
CA ALA A 159 9.85 1.43 -6.68
C ALA A 159 8.51 0.72 -6.50
N ILE A 160 7.43 1.47 -6.69
CA ILE A 160 6.05 1.03 -6.59
C ILE A 160 5.43 1.21 -7.96
N TYR A 161 5.07 0.10 -8.58
CA TYR A 161 4.43 0.09 -9.88
C TYR A 161 2.95 -0.29 -9.75
N ARG A 162 2.15 0.15 -10.72
CA ARG A 162 0.80 -0.35 -10.96
C ARG A 162 0.65 -0.68 -12.43
N MET A 163 -0.14 -1.71 -12.73
CA MET A 163 -0.51 -2.03 -14.10
C MET A 163 -1.52 -0.99 -14.60
N ILE A 164 -1.18 -0.30 -15.70
CA ILE A 164 -2.09 0.63 -16.38
C ILE A 164 -1.94 0.37 -17.87
N ASP A 165 -3.05 0.07 -18.55
CA ASP A 165 -3.10 -0.20 -19.99
C ASP A 165 -2.08 -1.27 -20.46
N GLY A 166 -1.85 -2.29 -19.62
CA GLY A 166 -0.91 -3.39 -19.91
C GLY A 166 0.56 -3.08 -19.62
N GLU A 167 0.88 -1.90 -19.07
CA GLU A 167 2.24 -1.48 -18.77
C GLU A 167 2.48 -1.31 -17.26
N MET A 168 3.70 -1.59 -16.81
CA MET A 168 4.12 -1.29 -15.44
C MET A 168 4.45 0.20 -15.33
N VAL A 169 3.52 0.98 -14.79
CA VAL A 169 3.71 2.42 -14.58
C VAL A 169 4.27 2.67 -13.19
N ASP A 170 5.39 3.38 -13.11
CA ASP A 170 6.00 3.83 -11.86
C ASP A 170 5.12 4.91 -11.21
N LEU A 171 4.57 4.59 -10.05
CA LEU A 171 3.80 5.53 -9.24
C LEU A 171 4.71 6.36 -8.34
N PHE A 172 5.76 5.72 -7.81
CA PHE A 172 6.69 6.30 -6.86
C PHE A 172 7.88 5.38 -6.62
N GLY A 173 9.08 5.95 -6.52
CA GLY A 173 10.28 5.23 -6.11
C GLY A 173 11.32 6.15 -5.48
N GLU A 174 12.31 5.53 -4.84
CA GLU A 174 13.46 6.20 -4.26
C GLU A 174 14.70 5.31 -4.42
N GLY A 175 15.75 5.82 -5.06
CA GLY A 175 17.06 5.16 -5.20
C GLY A 175 17.06 3.92 -6.09
N MET A 176 15.97 3.62 -6.80
CA MET A 176 15.89 2.46 -7.70
C MET A 176 16.83 2.62 -8.91
N GLU A 177 16.97 3.84 -9.41
CA GLU A 177 17.88 4.22 -10.50
C GLU A 177 19.35 3.90 -10.19
N ASP A 178 19.74 3.99 -8.92
CA ASP A 178 21.08 3.63 -8.45
C ASP A 178 21.28 2.12 -8.30
N CYS A 179 20.19 1.34 -8.35
CA CYS A 179 20.18 -0.11 -8.19
C CYS A 179 20.16 -0.89 -9.52
N CYS A 180 19.82 -0.23 -10.63
CA CYS A 180 19.63 -0.84 -11.95
C CYS A 180 20.88 -0.83 -12.84
#